data_AF-A0A936UBW5-F1
#
_entry.id   AF-A0A936UBW5-F1
#
_cell.length_a   1.000
_cell.length_b   1.000
_cell.length_c   1.000
_cell.angle_alpha   90.00
_cell.angle_beta   90.00
_cell.angle_gamma   90.00
#
_symmetry.space_group_name_H-M   'P 1'
#
loop_
_entity.id
_entity.type
_entity.pdbx_description
1 polymer ?
#
loop_
_entity_poly.entity_id
_entity_poly.type
_entity_poly.pdbx_seq_one_letter_code
_entity_poly.pdbx_strand_id
1 'polypeptide(L)'
;MTTATHLRRWIAAAVAVLAISSAAAAPPSKAAAGKMVFKDVKTQTQEFIGYADMSLAPEQQKIKDDVLSAIPTVCCKKFSMKTCCCPCNMAMTIWGLSNYMLVVKGADAAQLKTAVLDWVKFIGPAGYTGDACFKGGCNRPFAKNGCGGMDHKNVIF
;
A
#
# COMPACT_ATOMS: atom_id res chain seq x y z
N MET A 1 -87.52 -0.95 19.33
CA MET A 1 -86.84 -1.90 20.24
C MET A 1 -86.49 -3.16 19.46
N THR A 2 -85.31 -3.74 19.74
CA THR A 2 -84.74 -5.05 19.31
C THR A 2 -84.37 -5.24 17.82
N THR A 3 -83.10 -5.04 17.42
CA THR A 3 -81.95 -5.99 17.30
C THR A 3 -81.98 -6.94 16.11
N ALA A 4 -81.00 -6.81 15.20
CA ALA A 4 -79.98 -7.84 14.91
C ALA A 4 -79.12 -7.44 13.69
N THR A 5 -77.85 -7.15 13.96
CA THR A 5 -76.80 -6.83 12.99
C THR A 5 -76.15 -8.11 12.51
N HIS A 6 -76.19 -8.42 11.21
CA HIS A 6 -75.40 -9.51 10.63
C HIS A 6 -74.15 -8.98 9.93
N LEU A 7 -73.03 -9.23 10.59
CA LEU A 7 -71.65 -9.01 10.16
C LEU A 7 -71.36 -9.82 8.88
N ARG A 8 -71.05 -9.16 7.75
CA ARG A 8 -70.49 -9.83 6.56
C ARG A 8 -68.97 -9.69 6.59
N ARG A 9 -68.31 -10.85 6.61
CA ARG A 9 -66.89 -11.10 6.81
C ARG A 9 -66.01 -10.45 5.74
N TRP A 10 -64.94 -9.82 6.20
CA TRP A 10 -63.79 -9.37 5.43
C TRP A 10 -62.92 -10.58 5.02
N ILE A 11 -62.53 -10.66 3.74
CA ILE A 11 -61.41 -11.52 3.31
C ILE A 11 -60.27 -10.56 2.94
N ALA A 12 -59.36 -10.33 3.87
CA ALA A 12 -58.08 -9.70 3.59
C ALA A 12 -57.13 -10.78 3.07
N ALA A 13 -56.71 -10.69 1.81
CA ALA A 13 -55.67 -11.52 1.24
C ALA A 13 -54.31 -11.09 1.83
N ALA A 14 -53.70 -11.96 2.64
CA ALA A 14 -52.35 -11.76 3.15
C ALA A 14 -51.34 -12.18 2.07
N VAL A 15 -50.68 -11.20 1.46
CA VAL A 15 -49.50 -11.43 0.62
C VAL A 15 -48.28 -11.52 1.54
N ALA A 16 -47.77 -12.73 1.73
CA ALA A 16 -46.52 -12.96 2.44
C ALA A 16 -45.34 -12.57 1.54
N VAL A 17 -44.70 -11.43 1.82
CA VAL A 17 -43.42 -11.06 1.20
C VAL A 17 -42.32 -11.85 1.92
N LEU A 18 -41.79 -12.88 1.25
CA LEU A 18 -40.56 -13.56 1.65
C LEU A 18 -39.38 -12.60 1.45
N ALA A 19 -38.98 -11.95 2.54
CA ALA A 19 -37.71 -11.22 2.59
C ALA A 19 -36.56 -12.23 2.59
N ILE A 20 -35.98 -12.47 1.41
CA ILE A 20 -34.71 -13.20 1.29
C ILE A 20 -33.64 -12.29 1.86
N SER A 21 -33.24 -12.55 3.10
CA SER A 21 -32.08 -11.93 3.71
C SER A 21 -30.82 -12.42 2.98
N SER A 22 -30.40 -11.68 1.96
CA SER A 22 -29.07 -11.83 1.38
C SER A 22 -28.05 -11.35 2.41
N ALA A 23 -27.64 -12.27 3.28
CA ALA A 23 -26.42 -12.10 4.06
C ALA A 23 -25.26 -12.02 3.05
N ALA A 24 -24.84 -10.81 2.71
CA ALA A 24 -23.61 -10.57 1.99
C ALA A 24 -22.49 -11.19 2.82
N ALA A 25 -22.00 -12.35 2.39
CA ALA A 25 -20.83 -12.97 2.98
C ALA A 25 -19.68 -11.96 2.87
N ALA A 26 -19.22 -11.45 4.01
CA ALA A 26 -18.03 -10.64 4.05
C ALA A 26 -16.88 -11.44 3.40
N PRO A 27 -16.07 -10.82 2.51
CA PRO A 27 -14.95 -11.52 1.91
C PRO A 27 -14.03 -12.06 3.02
N PRO A 28 -13.45 -13.26 2.84
CA PRO A 28 -12.55 -13.83 3.82
C PRO A 28 -11.43 -12.83 4.12
N SER A 29 -11.32 -12.43 5.38
CA SER A 29 -10.26 -11.54 5.85
C SER A 29 -8.92 -12.23 5.52
N LYS A 30 -8.16 -11.67 4.57
CA LYS A 30 -6.79 -12.14 4.26
C LYS A 30 -6.02 -12.15 5.59
N ALA A 31 -5.39 -13.28 5.90
CA ALA A 31 -4.54 -13.41 7.09
C ALA A 31 -3.57 -12.23 7.15
N ALA A 32 -3.53 -11.53 8.29
CA ALA A 32 -2.70 -10.35 8.47
C ALA A 32 -1.25 -10.70 8.13
N ALA A 33 -0.69 -10.02 7.12
CA ALA A 33 0.72 -10.18 6.78
C ALA A 33 1.57 -9.90 8.03
N GLY A 34 2.39 -10.86 8.47
CA GLY A 34 3.34 -10.64 9.56
C GLY A 34 4.28 -9.46 9.26
N LYS A 35 4.80 -8.81 10.30
CA LYS A 35 5.73 -7.68 10.17
C LYS A 35 6.92 -8.06 9.27
N MET A 36 7.22 -7.23 8.29
CA MET A 36 8.40 -7.42 7.44
C MET A 36 9.70 -7.25 8.24
N VAL A 37 10.66 -8.14 8.00
CA VAL A 37 12.00 -8.09 8.59
C VAL A 37 13.02 -7.97 7.46
N PHE A 38 13.82 -6.91 7.50
CA PHE A 38 14.92 -6.69 6.59
C PHE A 38 16.23 -7.24 7.17
N LYS A 39 17.03 -7.88 6.33
CA LYS A 39 18.24 -8.62 6.73
C LYS A 39 19.46 -8.30 5.89
N ASP A 40 19.26 -8.00 4.61
CA ASP A 40 20.35 -7.74 3.68
C ASP A 40 19.96 -6.64 2.70
N VAL A 41 20.66 -5.50 2.79
CA VAL A 41 20.37 -4.33 1.95
C VAL A 41 20.54 -4.68 0.48
N LYS A 42 21.61 -5.40 0.12
CA LYS A 42 21.96 -5.67 -1.28
C LYS A 42 20.92 -6.52 -1.99
N THR A 43 20.67 -7.70 -1.45
CA THR A 43 19.77 -8.71 -2.03
C THR A 43 18.34 -8.17 -2.06
N GLN A 44 17.87 -7.56 -0.97
CA GLN A 44 16.50 -7.09 -0.89
C GLN A 44 16.26 -5.83 -1.73
N THR A 45 17.26 -4.94 -1.88
CA THR A 45 17.13 -3.84 -2.86
C THR A 45 16.91 -4.40 -4.27
N GLN A 46 17.71 -5.37 -4.69
CA GLN A 46 17.62 -5.97 -6.02
C GLN A 46 16.29 -6.71 -6.21
N GLU A 47 15.87 -7.49 -5.22
CA GLU A 47 14.57 -8.17 -5.20
C GLU A 47 13.43 -7.15 -5.37
N PHE A 48 13.39 -6.10 -4.54
CA PHE A 48 12.31 -5.13 -4.59
C PHE A 48 12.31 -4.34 -5.90
N ILE A 49 13.45 -3.91 -6.43
CA ILE A 49 13.51 -3.26 -7.74
C ILE A 49 12.84 -4.13 -8.82
N GLY A 50 13.00 -5.45 -8.77
CA GLY A 50 12.34 -6.39 -9.68
C GLY A 50 10.80 -6.37 -9.63
N TYR A 51 10.20 -5.89 -8.54
CA TYR A 51 8.76 -5.71 -8.40
C TYR A 51 8.25 -4.33 -8.82
N ALA A 52 9.13 -3.36 -9.13
CA ALA A 52 8.73 -1.97 -9.33
C ALA A 52 7.78 -1.75 -10.51
N ASP A 53 7.95 -2.51 -11.60
CA ASP A 53 7.13 -2.42 -12.82
C ASP A 53 5.89 -3.33 -12.80
N MET A 54 5.67 -4.05 -11.69
CA MET A 54 4.49 -4.89 -11.52
C MET A 54 3.21 -4.04 -11.58
N SER A 55 2.25 -4.48 -12.38
CA SER A 55 0.92 -3.86 -12.44
C SER A 55 0.12 -4.13 -11.17
N LEU A 56 -0.56 -3.11 -10.66
CA LEU A 56 -1.42 -3.20 -9.50
C LEU A 56 -2.89 -3.17 -9.91
N ALA A 57 -3.74 -3.89 -9.15
CA ALA A 57 -5.18 -3.67 -9.23
C ALA A 57 -5.52 -2.23 -8.75
N PRO A 58 -6.61 -1.61 -9.23
CA PRO A 58 -6.97 -0.24 -8.88
C PRO A 58 -7.01 0.04 -7.36
N GLU A 59 -7.48 -0.92 -6.59
CA GLU A 59 -7.61 -0.84 -5.13
C GLU A 59 -6.22 -0.83 -4.45
N GLN A 60 -5.31 -1.67 -4.94
CA GLN A 60 -3.92 -1.71 -4.48
C GLN A 60 -3.19 -0.42 -4.87
N GLN A 61 -3.40 0.07 -6.10
CA GLN A 61 -2.83 1.32 -6.55
C GLN A 61 -3.29 2.49 -5.66
N LYS A 62 -4.57 2.52 -5.30
CA LYS A 62 -5.10 3.54 -4.38
C LYS A 62 -4.41 3.48 -3.01
N ILE A 63 -4.25 2.29 -2.43
CA ILE A 63 -3.54 2.13 -1.15
C ILE A 63 -2.09 2.62 -1.26
N LYS A 64 -1.37 2.19 -2.31
CA LYS A 64 0.00 2.63 -2.56
C LYS A 64 0.08 4.16 -2.66
N ASP A 65 -0.80 4.75 -3.45
CA ASP A 65 -0.84 6.18 -3.69
C ASP A 65 -1.10 6.97 -2.40
N ASP A 66 -2.11 6.58 -1.62
CA ASP A 66 -2.47 7.26 -0.37
C ASP A 66 -1.31 7.19 0.64
N VAL A 67 -0.71 6.01 0.80
CA VAL A 67 0.42 5.81 1.72
C VAL A 67 1.66 6.58 1.27
N LEU A 68 2.08 6.42 0.02
CA LEU A 68 3.30 7.04 -0.48
C LEU A 68 3.18 8.56 -0.65
N SER A 69 1.96 9.09 -0.81
CA SER A 69 1.72 10.55 -0.80
C SER A 69 1.99 11.17 0.57
N ALA A 70 1.76 10.42 1.65
CA ALA A 70 1.93 10.89 3.02
C ALA A 70 3.37 10.76 3.54
N ILE A 71 4.28 10.14 2.79
CA ILE A 71 5.67 9.94 3.19
C ILE A 71 6.54 10.87 2.35
N PRO A 72 7.24 11.85 2.96
CA PRO A 72 8.21 12.68 2.26
C PRO A 72 9.33 11.82 1.65
N THR A 73 9.79 12.17 0.46
CA THR A 73 10.95 11.53 -0.14
C THR A 73 12.22 11.86 0.62
N VAL A 74 13.00 10.85 1.00
CA VAL A 74 14.20 11.03 1.84
C VAL A 74 15.37 11.69 1.13
N CYS A 75 15.48 11.49 -0.18
CA CYS A 75 16.52 12.15 -0.99
C CYS A 75 16.13 13.57 -1.45
N CYS A 76 14.84 13.92 -1.36
CA CYS A 76 14.29 15.21 -1.80
C CYS A 76 12.97 15.54 -1.07
N LYS A 77 13.05 16.29 0.04
CA LYS A 77 11.90 16.59 0.91
C LYS A 77 10.78 17.43 0.26
N LYS A 78 11.02 17.97 -0.95
CA LYS A 78 10.02 18.73 -1.72
C LYS A 78 8.93 17.83 -2.31
N PHE A 79 9.20 16.54 -2.45
CA PHE A 79 8.28 15.56 -3.02
C PHE A 79 7.92 14.49 -1.99
N SER A 80 6.83 13.78 -2.24
CA SER A 80 6.50 12.56 -1.50
C SER A 80 7.09 11.34 -2.22
N MET A 81 7.07 10.17 -1.57
CA MET A 81 7.51 8.92 -2.20
C MET A 81 6.63 8.53 -3.39
N LYS A 82 5.42 9.08 -3.50
CA LYS A 82 4.57 8.97 -4.70
C LYS A 82 5.07 9.88 -5.82
N THR A 83 5.37 11.14 -5.49
CA THR A 83 5.67 12.18 -6.49
C THR A 83 7.16 12.39 -6.75
N CYS A 84 8.01 11.49 -6.26
CA CYS A 84 9.44 11.53 -6.56
C CYS A 84 9.65 11.40 -8.07
N CYS A 85 10.18 12.44 -8.71
CA CYS A 85 10.33 12.50 -10.16
C CYS A 85 11.51 11.68 -10.70
N CYS A 86 12.41 11.20 -9.84
CA CYS A 86 13.61 10.48 -10.26
C CYS A 86 13.40 8.97 -10.10
N PRO A 87 13.41 8.17 -11.18
CA PRO A 87 13.49 6.72 -11.07
C PRO A 87 14.93 6.34 -10.69
N CYS A 88 15.37 6.72 -9.50
CA CYS A 88 16.65 6.29 -8.93
C CYS A 88 16.45 4.98 -8.16
N ASN A 89 17.54 4.33 -7.76
CA ASN A 89 17.46 3.06 -7.04
C ASN A 89 16.68 3.17 -5.72
N MET A 90 16.73 4.33 -5.04
CA MET A 90 15.89 4.65 -3.89
C MET A 90 14.39 4.61 -4.21
N ALA A 91 13.97 5.24 -5.31
CA ALA A 91 12.56 5.27 -5.70
C ALA A 91 12.09 3.87 -6.12
N MET A 92 12.86 3.21 -6.99
CA MET A 92 12.51 1.89 -7.51
C MET A 92 12.41 0.84 -6.40
N THR A 93 13.35 0.83 -5.45
CA THR A 93 13.27 -0.13 -4.34
C THR A 93 12.05 0.11 -3.45
N ILE A 94 11.66 1.37 -3.21
CA ILE A 94 10.47 1.70 -2.41
C ILE A 94 9.18 1.36 -3.17
N TRP A 95 9.11 1.68 -4.46
CA TRP A 95 7.96 1.38 -5.30
C TRP A 95 7.76 -0.12 -5.47
N GLY A 96 8.84 -0.85 -5.66
CA GLY A 96 8.83 -2.30 -5.76
C GLY A 96 8.54 -3.01 -4.44
N LEU A 97 9.10 -2.55 -3.32
CA LEU A 97 8.70 -3.01 -1.98
C LEU A 97 7.19 -2.80 -1.76
N SER A 98 6.66 -1.67 -2.21
CA SER A 98 5.23 -1.37 -2.09
C SER A 98 4.39 -2.37 -2.87
N ASN A 99 4.80 -2.68 -4.11
CA ASN A 99 4.12 -3.68 -4.94
C ASN A 99 4.21 -5.07 -4.32
N TYR A 100 5.38 -5.48 -3.83
CA TYR A 100 5.58 -6.75 -3.14
C TYR A 100 4.65 -6.89 -1.92
N MET A 101 4.59 -5.85 -1.07
CA MET A 101 3.73 -5.86 0.11
C MET A 101 2.26 -6.01 -0.26
N LEU A 102 1.78 -5.27 -1.26
CA LEU A 102 0.36 -5.28 -1.64
C LEU A 102 -0.06 -6.54 -2.40
N VAL A 103 0.80 -7.06 -3.28
CA VAL A 103 0.48 -8.18 -4.18
C VAL A 103 0.87 -9.51 -3.55
N VAL A 104 2.11 -9.65 -3.12
CA VAL A 104 2.66 -10.92 -2.63
C VAL A 104 2.27 -11.16 -1.18
N LYS A 105 2.35 -10.13 -0.33
CA LYS A 105 2.02 -10.26 1.11
C LYS A 105 0.55 -9.98 1.42
N GLY A 106 -0.20 -9.37 0.50
CA GLY A 106 -1.58 -8.98 0.73
C GLY A 106 -1.74 -7.97 1.85
N ALA A 107 -0.75 -7.09 2.03
CA ALA A 107 -0.68 -6.14 3.11
C ALA A 107 -1.72 -5.02 3.00
N ASP A 108 -2.11 -4.46 4.14
CA ASP A 108 -2.93 -3.25 4.21
C ASP A 108 -2.08 -1.96 4.19
N ALA A 109 -2.75 -0.81 4.25
CA ALA A 109 -2.12 0.51 4.24
C ALA A 109 -1.16 0.75 5.43
N ALA A 110 -1.52 0.26 6.62
CA ALA A 110 -0.70 0.45 7.83
C ALA A 110 0.58 -0.37 7.74
N GLN A 111 0.47 -1.62 7.33
CA GLN A 111 1.59 -2.52 7.10
C GLN A 111 2.52 -2.01 6.01
N LEU A 112 1.97 -1.50 4.90
CA LEU A 112 2.75 -0.88 3.83
C LEU A 112 3.53 0.34 4.36
N LYS A 113 2.87 1.24 5.09
CA LYS A 113 3.51 2.43 5.65
C LYS A 113 4.67 2.05 6.57
N THR A 114 4.46 1.09 7.46
CA THR A 114 5.51 0.60 8.38
C THR A 114 6.66 -0.01 7.60
N ALA A 115 6.40 -0.87 6.60
CA ALA A 115 7.44 -1.50 5.81
C ALA A 115 8.30 -0.49 5.05
N VAL A 116 7.70 0.53 4.43
CA VAL A 116 8.43 1.59 3.71
C VAL A 116 9.32 2.40 4.66
N LEU A 117 8.80 2.80 5.82
CA LEU A 117 9.57 3.57 6.80
C LEU A 117 10.70 2.76 7.43
N ASP A 118 10.44 1.48 7.75
CA ASP A 118 11.46 0.58 8.28
C ASP A 118 12.54 0.29 7.22
N TRP A 119 12.16 0.16 5.94
CA TRP A 119 13.12 -0.05 4.84
C TRP A 119 14.06 1.15 4.69
N VAL A 120 13.51 2.36 4.65
CA VAL A 120 14.29 3.60 4.56
C VAL A 120 15.31 3.71 5.71
N LYS A 121 14.90 3.39 6.94
CA LYS A 121 15.81 3.37 8.10
C LYS A 121 16.89 2.30 7.95
N PHE A 122 16.52 1.14 7.43
CA PHE A 122 17.42 0.01 7.28
C PHE A 122 18.53 0.28 6.25
N ILE A 123 18.18 0.84 5.09
CA ILE A 123 19.16 1.13 4.03
C ILE A 123 20.00 2.40 4.30
N GLY A 124 19.50 3.29 5.15
CA GLY A 124 20.16 4.54 5.54
C GLY A 124 20.19 4.74 7.04
N PRO A 125 20.97 3.96 7.81
CA PRO A 125 20.94 3.98 9.26
C PRO A 125 21.40 5.33 9.86
N ALA A 126 22.24 6.07 9.15
CA ALA A 126 22.66 7.42 9.53
C ALA A 126 21.64 8.52 9.18
N GLY A 127 20.53 8.16 8.52
CA GLY A 127 19.51 9.08 8.04
C GLY A 127 19.85 9.79 6.73
N TYR A 128 18.93 10.65 6.29
CA TYR A 128 19.01 11.41 5.04
C TYR A 128 18.76 12.89 5.29
N THR A 129 19.44 13.74 4.53
CA THR A 129 19.34 15.20 4.67
C THR A 129 18.11 15.80 3.99
N GLY A 130 17.43 15.03 3.12
CA GLY A 130 16.28 15.54 2.35
C GLY A 130 16.66 16.42 1.16
N ASP A 131 17.94 16.56 0.84
CA ASP A 131 18.44 17.39 -0.28
C ASP A 131 19.52 16.68 -1.13
N ALA A 132 19.72 15.39 -0.90
CA ALA A 132 20.73 14.58 -1.58
C ALA A 132 20.62 14.66 -3.10
N CYS A 133 19.41 14.67 -3.67
CA CYS A 133 19.22 14.78 -5.12
C CYS A 133 19.85 16.04 -5.73
N PHE A 134 19.81 17.17 -5.02
CA PHE A 134 20.33 18.44 -5.52
C PHE A 134 21.81 18.67 -5.18
N LYS A 135 22.40 17.80 -4.36
CA LYS A 135 23.79 17.90 -3.89
C LYS A 135 24.67 16.75 -4.40
N GLY A 136 24.29 16.13 -5.53
CA GLY A 136 25.07 15.05 -6.14
C GLY A 136 24.97 13.69 -5.43
N GLY A 137 23.93 13.48 -4.62
CA GLY A 137 23.71 12.23 -3.90
C GLY A 137 23.23 11.05 -4.76
N CYS A 138 22.87 11.29 -6.02
CA CYS A 138 22.35 10.26 -6.91
C CYS A 138 23.29 9.07 -7.06
N ASN A 139 24.61 9.34 -7.20
CA ASN A 139 25.63 8.30 -7.41
C ASN A 139 26.34 7.87 -6.10
N ARG A 140 25.69 8.07 -4.95
CA ARG A 140 26.24 7.65 -3.64
C ARG A 140 25.47 6.44 -3.09
N PRO A 141 26.12 5.61 -2.27
CA PRO A 141 25.44 4.59 -1.49
C PRO A 141 24.30 5.12 -0.62
N PHE A 142 23.27 4.30 -0.40
CA PHE A 142 22.17 4.62 0.51
C PHE A 142 22.67 5.04 1.90
N ALA A 143 23.58 4.25 2.48
CA ALA A 143 24.15 4.46 3.82
C ALA A 143 25.00 5.73 3.94
N LYS A 144 25.31 6.40 2.82
CA LYS A 144 26.09 7.64 2.76
C LYS A 144 25.25 8.81 2.26
N ASN A 145 23.97 8.87 2.67
CA ASN A 145 23.01 9.90 2.26
C ASN A 145 22.88 9.97 0.73
N GLY A 146 22.83 8.81 0.08
CA GLY A 146 22.74 8.67 -1.37
C GLY A 146 21.46 7.99 -1.84
N CYS A 147 21.25 8.01 -3.16
CA CYS A 147 20.10 7.37 -3.81
C CYS A 147 20.41 5.97 -4.36
N GLY A 148 21.64 5.46 -4.16
CA GLY A 148 22.07 4.14 -4.60
C GLY A 148 22.33 4.02 -6.10
N GLY A 149 22.42 5.13 -6.83
CA GLY A 149 22.59 5.15 -8.29
C GLY A 149 21.30 5.45 -9.07
N MET A 150 21.49 5.78 -10.35
CA MET A 150 20.41 6.03 -11.31
C MET A 150 20.14 4.83 -12.23
N ASP A 151 21.01 3.82 -12.23
CA ASP A 151 20.87 2.60 -13.03
C ASP A 151 20.39 1.45 -12.14
N HIS A 152 19.20 0.91 -12.46
CA HIS A 152 18.54 -0.15 -11.69
C HIS A 152 19.24 -1.50 -11.80
N LYS A 153 20.08 -1.67 -12.83
CA LYS A 153 20.92 -2.87 -12.99
C LYS A 153 22.20 -2.75 -12.16
N ASN A 154 22.59 -1.55 -11.76
CA ASN A 154 23.85 -1.26 -11.10
C ASN A 154 23.64 -0.40 -9.84
N VAL A 155 23.19 -1.06 -8.77
CA VAL A 155 22.99 -0.42 -7.47
C VAL A 155 24.32 -0.22 -6.76
N ILE A 156 24.53 0.98 -6.20
CA ILE A 156 25.71 1.38 -5.45
C ILE A 156 25.44 1.17 -3.95
N PHE A 157 26.29 0.40 -3.28
CA PHE A 157 26.21 0.07 -1.85
C PHE A 157 27.43 0.58 -1.07
#